data_AF-A0A8J8CHL6-F1
#
_entry.id   AF-A0A8J8CHL6-F1
#
_cell.length_a   1.000
_cell.length_b   1.000
_cell.length_c   1.000
_cell.angle_alpha   90.00
_cell.angle_beta   90.00
_cell.angle_gamma   90.00
#
_symmetry.space_group_name_H-M   'P 1'
#
loop_
_entity.id
_entity.type
_entity.pdbx_description
1 polymer ?
#
loop_
_entity_poly.entity_id
_entity_poly.type
_entity_poly.pdbx_seq_one_letter_code
_entity_poly.pdbx_strand_id
1 'polypeptide(L)'
;MQQTRTTQLVPYELLARWDDAGNFKGAHIQFLGKVLDDDGNAIASQLMPPQAISVGEQAGFPLSEILDQLHIDALKRIEALELQIESLNQASNP
;
A
#
# COMPACT_ATOMS: atom_id res chain seq x y z
N MET A 1 -7.86 -38.89 -8.23
CA MET A 1 -8.22 -37.74 -7.38
C MET A 1 -8.23 -36.50 -8.27
N GLN A 2 -9.29 -35.68 -8.23
CA GLN A 2 -9.26 -34.37 -8.88
C GLN A 2 -8.55 -33.42 -7.91
N GLN A 3 -7.43 -32.82 -8.32
CA GLN A 3 -6.78 -31.75 -7.55
C GLN A 3 -7.69 -30.53 -7.53
N THR A 4 -7.94 -29.96 -6.35
CA THR A 4 -8.65 -28.68 -6.25
C THR A 4 -7.62 -27.57 -6.43
N ARG A 5 -7.94 -26.56 -7.25
CA ARG A 5 -7.05 -25.41 -7.47
C ARG A 5 -7.68 -24.18 -6.87
N THR A 6 -7.02 -23.61 -5.87
CA THR A 6 -7.47 -22.36 -5.23
C THR A 6 -6.65 -21.20 -5.77
N THR A 7 -7.30 -20.08 -6.09
CA THR A 7 -6.61 -18.84 -6.45
C THR A 7 -6.55 -17.93 -5.23
N GLN A 8 -5.34 -17.58 -4.79
CA GLN A 8 -5.10 -16.58 -3.76
C GLN A 8 -4.66 -15.27 -4.41
N LEU A 9 -5.28 -14.16 -4.01
CA LEU A 9 -4.84 -12.82 -4.40
C LEU A 9 -3.91 -12.25 -3.33
N VAL A 10 -2.76 -11.75 -3.76
CA VAL A 10 -1.77 -11.10 -2.89
C VAL A 10 -1.63 -9.64 -3.34
N PRO A 11 -1.78 -8.64 -2.44
CA PRO A 11 -1.49 -7.25 -2.75
C PRO A 11 -0.11 -7.12 -3.39
N TYR A 12 -0.03 -6.48 -4.56
CA TYR A 12 1.22 -6.38 -5.31
C TYR A 12 1.67 -4.93 -5.47
N GLU A 13 0.90 -4.10 -6.18
CA GLU A 13 1.32 -2.73 -6.49
C GLU A 13 0.14 -1.74 -6.47
N LEU A 14 0.46 -0.49 -6.12
CA LEU A 14 -0.39 0.68 -6.34
C LEU A 14 0.22 1.49 -7.50
N LEU A 15 -0.51 1.59 -8.60
CA LEU A 15 -0.08 2.24 -9.83
C LEU A 15 -0.72 3.61 -9.94
N ALA A 16 0.05 4.67 -9.74
CA ALA A 16 -0.39 6.04 -9.99
C ALA A 16 -0.03 6.46 -11.42
N ARG A 17 -0.92 7.23 -12.07
CA ARG A 17 -0.73 7.72 -13.44
C ARG A 17 -0.70 9.24 -13.45
N TRP A 18 0.19 9.78 -14.26
CA TRP A 18 0.30 11.20 -14.55
C TRP A 18 0.12 11.42 -16.06
N ASP A 19 -0.30 12.62 -16.46
CA ASP A 19 -0.18 13.04 -17.86
C ASP A 19 1.20 13.63 -18.17
N ASP A 20 1.43 13.93 -19.44
CA ASP A 20 2.68 14.52 -19.93
C ASP A 20 2.97 15.90 -19.34
N ALA A 21 1.97 16.56 -18.75
CA ALA A 21 2.12 17.83 -18.04
C ALA A 21 2.39 17.64 -16.53
N GLY A 22 2.51 16.39 -16.07
CA GLY A 22 2.76 16.05 -14.67
C GLY A 22 1.52 16.13 -13.78
N ASN A 23 0.32 16.24 -14.33
CA ASN A 23 -0.91 16.22 -13.54
C ASN A 23 -1.31 14.79 -13.22
N PHE A 24 -1.75 14.55 -11.98
CA PHE A 24 -2.29 13.26 -11.58
C PHE A 24 -3.57 12.91 -12.36
N LYS A 25 -3.63 11.69 -12.91
CA LYS A 25 -4.74 11.15 -13.72
C LYS A 25 -5.43 9.94 -13.08
N GLY A 26 -5.13 9.65 -11.83
CA GLY A 26 -5.73 8.56 -11.07
C GLY A 26 -4.78 7.41 -10.80
N ALA A 27 -5.24 6.47 -9.98
CA ALA A 27 -4.45 5.34 -9.54
C ALA A 27 -5.26 4.04 -9.56
N HIS A 28 -4.55 2.92 -9.69
CA HIS A 28 -5.08 1.56 -9.76
C HIS A 28 -4.31 0.66 -8.81
N ILE A 29 -4.94 -0.44 -8.43
CA ILE A 29 -4.31 -1.49 -7.63
C ILE A 29 -4.11 -2.72 -8.49
N GLN A 30 -2.98 -3.39 -8.31
CA GLN A 30 -2.68 -4.67 -8.93
C GLN A 30 -2.42 -5.74 -7.86
N PHE A 31 -2.86 -6.96 -8.17
CA PHE A 31 -2.65 -8.14 -7.34
C PHE A 31 -1.82 -9.18 -8.10
N LEU A 32 -1.05 -9.98 -7.35
CA LEU A 32 -0.47 -11.21 -7.83
C LEU A 32 -1.42 -12.36 -7.50
N GLY A 33 -2.00 -12.98 -8.52
CA GLY A 33 -2.79 -14.20 -8.38
C GLY A 33 -1.88 -15.41 -8.29
N LYS A 34 -1.99 -16.20 -7.22
CA LYS A 34 -1.27 -17.46 -7.03
C LYS A 34 -2.26 -18.62 -7.12
N VAL A 35 -1.96 -19.60 -7.96
CA VAL A 35 -2.70 -20.87 -7.97
C VAL A 35 -2.00 -21.81 -7.00
N LEU A 36 -2.74 -22.27 -6.00
CA LEU A 36 -2.25 -23.17 -4.96
C LEU A 36 -2.73 -24.60 -5.23
N ASP A 37 -1.89 -25.57 -4.90
CA ASP A 37 -2.28 -26.98 -4.78
C ASP A 37 -3.03 -27.25 -3.47
N ASP A 38 -3.47 -28.49 -3.27
CA ASP A 38 -4.23 -28.91 -2.09
C ASP A 38 -3.40 -28.80 -0.78
N ASP A 39 -2.07 -28.75 -0.88
CA ASP A 39 -1.13 -28.56 0.23
C ASP A 39 -0.81 -27.07 0.48
N GLY A 40 -1.38 -26.17 -0.31
CA GLY A 40 -1.18 -24.72 -0.20
C GLY A 40 0.10 -24.21 -0.87
N ASN A 41 0.83 -25.04 -1.61
CA ASN A 41 2.01 -24.62 -2.34
C ASN A 41 1.62 -23.91 -3.64
N ALA A 42 2.29 -22.80 -3.95
CA ALA A 42 2.07 -22.09 -5.19
C ALA A 42 2.66 -22.88 -6.37
N ILE A 43 1.79 -23.35 -7.26
CA ILE A 43 2.16 -24.09 -8.48
C ILE A 43 2.18 -23.20 -9.72
N ALA A 44 1.54 -22.03 -9.65
CA ALA A 44 1.62 -20.99 -10.68
C ALA A 44 1.36 -19.61 -10.07
N SER A 45 1.83 -18.57 -10.76
CA SER A 45 1.56 -17.19 -10.39
C SER A 45 1.39 -16.32 -11.63
N GLN A 46 0.48 -15.36 -11.58
CA GLN A 46 0.20 -14.43 -12.67
C GLN A 46 -0.16 -13.05 -12.11
N LEU A 47 0.34 -11.99 -12.75
CA LEU A 47 -0.12 -10.64 -12.48
C LEU A 47 -1.54 -10.45 -12.99
N MET A 48 -2.43 -10.05 -12.09
CA MET A 48 -3.82 -9.76 -12.44
C MET A 48 -3.91 -8.40 -13.14
N PRO A 49 -4.95 -8.15 -13.95
CA PRO A 49 -5.17 -6.82 -14.51
C PRO A 49 -5.29 -5.76 -13.41
N PRO A 50 -4.73 -4.55 -13.61
CA PRO A 50 -4.95 -3.44 -12.69
C PRO A 50 -6.45 -3.12 -12.58
N GLN A 51 -6.90 -2.80 -11.38
CA GLN A 51 -8.29 -2.46 -11.09
C GLN A 51 -8.40 -1.12 -10.36
N ALA A 52 -9.59 -0.52 -10.39
CA ALA A 52 -9.86 0.71 -9.67
C ALA A 52 -9.61 0.52 -8.16
N ILE A 53 -9.09 1.55 -7.49
CA ILE A 53 -8.74 1.50 -6.07
C ILE A 53 -9.90 0.99 -5.20
N SER A 54 -11.11 1.51 -5.42
CA SER A 54 -12.30 1.12 -4.65
C SER A 54 -12.62 -0.37 -4.73
N VAL A 55 -12.31 -1.01 -5.87
CA VAL A 55 -12.49 -2.45 -6.07
C VAL A 55 -11.35 -3.23 -5.42
N GLY A 56 -10.11 -2.73 -5.57
CA GLY A 56 -8.93 -3.37 -4.99
C GLY A 56 -8.93 -3.38 -3.47
N GLU A 57 -9.41 -2.32 -2.84
CA GLU A 57 -9.55 -2.25 -1.40
C GLU A 57 -10.55 -3.27 -0.86
N GLN A 58 -11.73 -3.38 -1.48
CA GLN A 58 -12.72 -4.42 -1.15
C GLN A 58 -12.19 -5.85 -1.38
N ALA A 59 -11.23 -6.00 -2.30
CA ALA A 59 -10.54 -7.27 -2.56
C ALA A 59 -9.37 -7.55 -1.58
N GLY A 60 -9.17 -6.72 -0.56
CA GLY A 60 -8.18 -6.94 0.50
C GLY A 60 -6.83 -6.25 0.27
N PHE A 61 -6.76 -5.24 -0.59
CA PHE A 61 -5.58 -4.38 -0.65
C PHE A 61 -5.60 -3.38 0.52
N PRO A 62 -4.56 -3.32 1.37
CA PRO A 62 -4.61 -2.59 2.63
C PRO A 62 -4.29 -1.09 2.47
N LEU A 63 -4.95 -0.40 1.53
CA LEU A 63 -4.59 0.99 1.20
C LEU A 63 -4.92 1.93 2.36
N SER A 64 -6.10 1.82 2.96
CA SER A 64 -6.52 2.68 4.07
C SER A 64 -5.61 2.51 5.28
N GLU A 65 -5.26 1.28 5.64
CA GLU A 65 -4.34 1.01 6.75
C GLU A 65 -2.95 1.59 6.52
N ILE A 66 -2.44 1.51 5.28
CA ILE A 66 -1.15 2.13 4.90
C ILE A 66 -1.23 3.66 5.04
N LEU A 67 -2.31 4.28 4.55
CA LEU A 67 -2.48 5.73 4.61
C LEU A 67 -2.66 6.24 6.04
N ASP A 68 -3.41 5.52 6.87
CA ASP A 68 -3.58 5.82 8.29
C ASP A 68 -2.25 5.76 9.04
N GLN A 69 -1.47 4.69 8.82
CA GLN A 69 -0.16 4.55 9.43
C GLN A 69 0.80 5.66 8.98
N LEU A 70 0.80 5.99 7.68
CA LEU A 70 1.60 7.09 7.15
C LEU A 70 1.22 8.43 7.79
N HIS A 71 -0.07 8.69 7.98
CA HIS A 71 -0.55 9.90 8.63
C HIS A 71 -0.09 9.96 10.10
N ILE A 72 -0.26 8.86 10.84
CA ILE A 72 0.20 8.75 12.23
C ILE A 72 1.70 9.04 12.34
N ASP A 73 2.51 8.46 11.46
CA ASP A 73 3.96 8.63 11.49
C ASP A 73 4.37 10.07 11.13
N ALA A 74 3.68 10.69 10.18
CA ALA A 74 3.90 12.10 9.84
C ALA A 74 3.61 13.03 11.02
N LEU A 75 2.48 12.83 11.72
CA LEU A 75 2.12 13.63 12.89
C LEU A 75 3.14 13.46 14.03
N LYS A 76 3.55 12.21 14.32
CA LYS A 76 4.60 11.94 15.32
C LYS A 76 5.92 12.63 14.97
N ARG A 77 6.26 12.67 13.67
CA ARG A 77 7.48 13.37 13.22
C ARG A 77 7.38 14.87 13.44
N ILE A 78 6.22 15.47 13.18
CA ILE A 78 5.98 16.90 13.43
C ILE A 78 6.14 17.20 14.92
N GLU A 79 5.47 16.45 15.79
CA GLU A 79 5.58 16.61 17.25
C GLU A 79 7.04 16.52 17.74
N ALA A 80 7.79 15.53 17.26
CA ALA A 80 9.20 15.39 17.60
C ALA A 80 10.06 16.58 17.14
N LEU A 81 9.78 17.14 15.96
CA LEU A 81 10.48 18.31 15.44
C LEU A 81 10.12 19.58 16.22
N GLU A 82 8.87 19.74 16.64
CA GLU A 82 8.42 20.86 17.46
C GLU A 82 9.11 20.87 18.83
N LEU A 83 9.19 19.72 19.50
CA LEU A 83 9.92 19.56 20.76
C LEU A 83 11.42 19.89 20.59
N GLN A 84 12.02 19.48 19.46
CA GLN A 84 13.41 19.79 19.17
C GLN A 84 13.61 21.30 18.98
N ILE A 85 12.72 21.97 18.25
CA ILE A 85 12.76 23.43 18.05
C ILE A 85 12.64 24.16 19.38
N GLU A 86 11.70 23.75 20.25
CA GLU A 86 11.52 24.36 21.57
C GLU A 86 12.80 24.24 22.41
N SER A 87 13.40 23.05 22.45
CA SER A 87 14.65 22.83 23.19
C SER A 87 15.80 23.72 22.69
N LEU A 88 15.91 23.94 21.38
CA LEU A 88 16.93 24.80 20.79
C LEU A 88 16.68 26.28 21.08
N ASN A 89 15.42 26.72 21.06
CA ASN A 89 15.05 28.09 21.39
C ASN A 89 15.33 28.42 22.86
N GLN A 90 15.04 27.48 23.77
CA GLN A 90 15.37 27.62 25.20
C GLN A 90 16.89 27.66 25.43
N ALA A 91 17.66 26.82 24.73
CA ALA A 91 19.12 26.82 24.82
C ALA A 91 19.77 28.09 24.24
N SER A 92 19.09 28.77 23.31
CA SER A 92 19.58 29.99 22.64
C SER A 92 19.22 31.29 23.37
N ASN A 93 18.39 31.21 24.41
CA ASN A 93 17.92 32.38 25.18
C ASN A 93 18.08 32.15 26.70
N PRO A 94 19.32 32.03 27.21
CA PRO A 94 19.61 31.77 28.63
C PRO A 94 19.32 32.97 29.55
#